data_AF-C6HTK6-F1
#
_entry.id   AF-C6HTK6-F1
#
_cell.length_a   1.000
_cell.length_b   1.000
_cell.length_c   1.000
_cell.angle_alpha   90.00
_cell.angle_beta   90.00
_cell.angle_gamma   90.00
#
_symmetry.space_group_name_H-M   'P 1'
#
loop_
_entity.id
_entity.type
_entity.pdbx_description
1 polymer ?
#
loop_
_entity_poly.entity_id
_entity_poly.type
_entity_poly.pdbx_seq_one_letter_code
_entity_poly.pdbx_strand_id
1 'polypeptide(L)'
;MYIVIIILPLLGSIFSGFFGRSLGAKGSQLMTSSSIIVTTLLALLAFLEVGYNNIPVTIDLIRWIDSESLQLGMMVIAIGLSSYNIALFHLVNHAFYKALLFLGAGAIIHSVSDNQDFRKFGGLKAFLPLTYSVMLIASLSLVAIPFMTGFYSKDFILESAYGQFYLSSIIVYILASVGAIFTTLYSAKVLYLTFLTNPNGPLITYKKADQGDLFINLPLIILAILSIFFGYLTKDLFIGLGTGFFSDNSLFIHPLHESMLDTEFAVITLFKLLPFILTISLSFLSLLLSEFFGLFVIKFKYTKLGYNLFGFFNQRFLIELFYNNYITDIVLKLGGQTTKIIDKGSVELLGPYGLEKSLLVLSNGIGNLSTGIITSYGLYILIGFFSYISLFYFSFIDGNILLLLLIAIFTIFNKTYNEN
;
A
#
# COMPACT_ATOMS: atom_id res chain seq x y z
N MET A 1 5.09 6.12 -23.19
CA MET A 1 3.85 6.89 -22.96
C MET A 1 3.12 6.45 -21.70
N TYR A 2 2.68 5.20 -21.61
CA TYR A 2 1.82 4.71 -20.52
C TYR A 2 2.44 4.77 -19.11
N ILE A 3 3.70 4.35 -18.94
CA ILE A 3 4.43 4.48 -17.66
C ILE A 3 4.54 5.96 -17.26
N VAL A 4 4.71 6.83 -18.26
CA VAL A 4 4.85 8.27 -18.07
C VAL A 4 3.55 8.89 -17.57
N ILE A 5 2.38 8.42 -18.05
CA ILE A 5 1.06 8.84 -17.52
C ILE A 5 0.95 8.59 -16.02
N ILE A 6 1.51 7.47 -15.54
CA ILE A 6 1.44 7.05 -14.14
C ILE A 6 2.48 7.77 -13.27
N ILE A 7 3.69 7.97 -13.80
CA ILE A 7 4.82 8.52 -13.04
C ILE A 7 4.80 10.04 -12.98
N LEU A 8 4.30 10.76 -13.99
CA LEU A 8 4.37 12.24 -14.03
C LEU A 8 3.58 12.94 -12.90
N PRO A 9 2.35 12.50 -12.52
CA PRO A 9 1.64 13.08 -11.38
C PRO A 9 2.38 12.83 -10.06
N LEU A 10 2.99 11.66 -9.93
CA LEU A 10 3.78 11.26 -8.76
C LEU A 10 5.10 12.04 -8.66
N LEU A 11 5.78 12.28 -9.78
CA LEU A 11 6.93 13.19 -9.80
C LEU A 11 6.50 14.62 -9.45
N GLY A 12 5.38 15.10 -9.98
CA GLY A 12 4.81 16.41 -9.62
C GLY A 12 4.53 16.53 -8.12
N SER A 13 3.98 15.50 -7.47
CA SER A 13 3.72 15.48 -6.02
C SER A 13 5.02 15.38 -5.20
N ILE A 14 6.01 14.61 -5.64
CA ILE A 14 7.33 14.51 -4.99
C ILE A 14 8.08 15.85 -5.06
N PHE A 15 8.12 16.49 -6.23
CA PHE A 15 8.79 17.78 -6.40
C PHE A 15 8.10 18.89 -5.61
N SER A 16 6.77 18.96 -5.65
CA SER A 16 6.01 19.93 -4.84
C SER A 16 6.11 19.67 -3.33
N GLY A 17 6.14 18.40 -2.91
CA GLY A 17 6.21 18.01 -1.49
C GLY A 17 7.59 18.17 -0.88
N PHE A 18 8.63 17.54 -1.45
CA PHE A 18 9.98 17.55 -0.89
C PHE A 18 10.77 18.82 -1.24
N PHE A 19 10.54 19.39 -2.44
CA PHE A 19 11.27 20.56 -2.94
C PHE A 19 10.41 21.83 -3.01
N GLY A 20 9.21 21.83 -2.43
CA GLY A 20 8.32 22.99 -2.42
C GLY A 20 8.93 24.26 -1.81
N ARG A 21 9.86 24.13 -0.84
CA ARG A 21 10.58 25.26 -0.24
C ARG A 21 11.59 25.92 -1.18
N SER A 22 12.21 25.18 -2.12
CA SER A 22 13.14 25.75 -3.10
C SER A 22 12.42 26.24 -4.36
N LEU A 23 11.33 25.58 -4.76
CA LEU A 23 10.53 25.92 -5.94
C LEU A 23 9.58 27.10 -5.72
N GLY A 24 9.19 27.36 -4.47
CA GLY A 24 8.19 28.38 -4.11
C GLY A 24 6.78 28.03 -4.59
N ALA A 25 5.78 28.82 -4.16
CA ALA A 25 4.37 28.54 -4.43
C ALA A 25 4.05 28.50 -5.94
N LYS A 26 4.57 29.45 -6.73
CA LYS A 26 4.35 29.49 -8.19
C LYS A 26 5.05 28.35 -8.93
N GLY A 27 6.27 27.98 -8.52
CA GLY A 27 7.01 26.88 -9.14
C GLY A 27 6.39 25.51 -8.85
N SER A 28 5.92 25.30 -7.62
CA SER A 28 5.18 24.11 -7.21
C SER A 28 3.85 23.97 -7.97
N GLN A 29 3.10 25.06 -8.12
CA GLN A 29 1.86 25.10 -8.90
C GLN A 29 2.10 24.82 -10.39
N LEU A 30 3.16 25.39 -10.99
CA LEU A 30 3.48 25.19 -12.39
C LEU A 30 3.95 23.74 -12.66
N MET A 31 4.74 23.15 -11.77
CA MET A 31 5.18 21.75 -11.87
C MET A 31 4.02 20.76 -11.76
N THR A 32 3.10 20.96 -10.81
CA THR A 32 1.95 20.06 -10.61
C THR A 32 0.89 20.24 -11.69
N SER A 33 0.62 21.47 -12.13
CA SER A 33 -0.34 21.70 -13.22
C SER A 33 0.19 21.22 -14.57
N SER A 34 1.46 21.49 -14.89
CA SER A 34 2.07 21.01 -16.14
C SER A 34 2.15 19.48 -16.17
N SER A 35 2.44 18.82 -15.04
CA SER A 35 2.47 17.36 -14.99
C SER A 35 1.09 16.76 -15.26
N ILE A 36 0.04 17.32 -14.66
CA ILE A 36 -1.33 16.88 -14.87
C ILE A 36 -1.75 17.12 -16.34
N ILE A 37 -1.49 18.30 -16.90
CA ILE A 37 -1.84 18.62 -18.29
C ILE A 37 -1.16 17.64 -19.25
N VAL A 38 0.14 17.40 -19.08
CA VAL A 38 0.88 16.44 -19.92
C VAL A 38 0.32 15.03 -19.78
N THR A 39 -0.05 14.61 -18.56
CA THR A 39 -0.63 13.28 -18.35
C THR A 39 -2.01 13.14 -18.98
N THR A 40 -2.83 14.19 -18.97
CA THR A 40 -4.14 14.17 -19.64
C THR A 40 -4.02 14.07 -21.16
N LEU A 41 -3.05 14.76 -21.78
CA LEU A 41 -2.77 14.66 -23.21
C LEU A 41 -2.27 13.26 -23.59
N LEU A 42 -1.34 12.71 -22.80
CA LEU A 42 -0.84 11.35 -23.02
C LEU A 42 -1.91 10.28 -22.76
N ALA A 43 -2.83 10.52 -21.82
CA ALA A 43 -3.97 9.63 -21.57
C ALA A 43 -4.99 9.64 -22.73
N LEU A 44 -5.23 10.80 -23.36
CA LEU A 44 -6.03 10.89 -24.59
C LEU A 44 -5.39 10.12 -25.74
N LEU A 45 -4.06 10.21 -25.91
CA LEU A 45 -3.34 9.44 -26.92
C LEU A 45 -3.34 7.94 -26.62
N ALA A 46 -3.15 7.55 -25.35
CA ALA A 46 -3.28 6.17 -24.88
C ALA A 46 -4.68 5.60 -25.14
N PHE A 47 -5.72 6.42 -24.93
CA PHE A 47 -7.10 6.03 -25.22
C PHE A 47 -7.34 5.83 -26.72
N LEU A 48 -6.78 6.69 -27.58
CA LEU A 48 -6.88 6.51 -29.03
C LEU A 48 -6.08 5.27 -29.51
N GLU A 49 -4.90 5.04 -28.95
CA GLU A 49 -4.03 3.92 -29.37
C GLU A 49 -4.55 2.56 -28.87
N VAL A 50 -4.93 2.44 -27.59
CA VAL A 50 -5.40 1.17 -27.01
C VAL A 50 -6.90 0.99 -27.21
N GLY A 51 -7.68 2.04 -26.99
CA GLY A 51 -9.14 1.98 -26.98
C GLY A 51 -9.82 2.15 -28.33
N TYR A 52 -9.22 2.90 -29.28
CA TYR A 52 -9.80 3.09 -30.62
C TYR A 52 -9.10 2.24 -31.69
N ASN A 53 -7.77 2.09 -31.62
CA ASN A 53 -7.01 1.29 -32.60
C ASN A 53 -6.84 -0.19 -32.21
N ASN A 54 -7.38 -0.62 -31.07
CA ASN A 54 -7.32 -2.01 -30.57
C ASN A 54 -5.91 -2.62 -30.53
N ILE A 55 -4.89 -1.83 -30.17
CA ILE A 55 -3.52 -2.33 -30.03
C ILE A 55 -3.31 -2.74 -28.56
N PRO A 56 -3.22 -4.05 -28.22
CA PRO A 56 -3.01 -4.48 -26.85
C PRO A 56 -1.57 -4.17 -26.41
N VAL A 57 -1.42 -3.27 -25.44
CA VAL A 57 -0.13 -2.92 -24.82
C VAL A 57 -0.14 -3.40 -23.37
N THR A 58 0.68 -4.39 -23.06
CA THR A 58 0.88 -4.89 -21.69
C THR A 58 2.10 -4.23 -21.06
N ILE A 59 1.94 -3.75 -19.82
CA ILE A 59 3.02 -3.07 -19.08
C ILE A 59 3.03 -3.61 -17.67
N ASP A 60 4.13 -4.30 -17.34
CA ASP A 60 4.39 -4.75 -15.99
C ASP A 60 4.98 -3.58 -15.18
N LEU A 61 4.13 -2.96 -14.36
CA LEU A 61 4.49 -1.77 -13.58
C LEU A 61 5.26 -2.11 -12.30
N ILE A 62 4.72 -2.99 -11.45
CA ILE A 62 5.25 -3.60 -10.22
C ILE A 62 4.15 -4.52 -9.65
N ARG A 63 4.49 -5.55 -8.86
CA ARG A 63 3.51 -6.39 -8.16
C ARG A 63 2.90 -5.62 -6.97
N TRP A 64 1.58 -5.45 -7.03
CA TRP A 64 0.84 -4.29 -6.52
C TRP A 64 -0.21 -4.70 -5.48
N ILE A 65 0.19 -5.06 -4.27
CA ILE A 65 -0.77 -5.12 -3.15
C ILE A 65 -0.39 -4.02 -2.17
N ASP A 66 -1.14 -2.93 -2.25
CA ASP A 66 -1.45 -2.04 -1.12
C ASP A 66 -2.94 -1.70 -1.21
N SER A 67 -3.67 -2.10 -0.17
CA SER A 67 -5.13 -2.21 -0.19
C SER A 67 -5.81 -0.93 0.33
N GLU A 68 -6.38 -0.13 -0.57
CA GLU A 68 -7.55 0.69 -0.23
C GLU A 68 -8.79 -0.23 -0.20
N SER A 69 -8.93 -0.91 0.93
CA SER A 69 -9.39 -2.30 1.05
C SER A 69 -10.87 -2.61 0.80
N LEU A 70 -11.72 -1.63 0.46
CA LEU A 70 -13.17 -1.88 0.36
C LEU A 70 -13.81 -1.63 -1.02
N GLN A 71 -13.15 -0.89 -1.92
CA GLN A 71 -13.67 -0.70 -3.29
C GLN A 71 -12.84 -1.41 -4.35
N LEU A 72 -11.52 -1.53 -4.15
CA LEU A 72 -10.70 -2.45 -4.94
C LEU A 72 -11.19 -3.90 -4.78
N GLY A 73 -11.67 -4.27 -3.58
CA GLY A 73 -12.24 -5.60 -3.32
C GLY A 73 -13.40 -5.95 -4.26
N MET A 74 -14.27 -5.00 -4.61
CA MET A 74 -15.37 -5.23 -5.55
C MET A 74 -14.87 -5.48 -6.98
N MET A 75 -13.81 -4.79 -7.41
CA MET A 75 -13.19 -5.03 -8.72
C MET A 75 -12.51 -6.40 -8.75
N VAL A 76 -11.85 -6.80 -7.66
CA VAL A 76 -11.23 -8.13 -7.54
C VAL A 76 -12.30 -9.23 -7.54
N ILE A 77 -13.47 -9.00 -6.92
CA ILE A 77 -14.62 -9.91 -7.02
C ILE A 77 -15.04 -10.08 -8.48
N ALA A 78 -15.22 -8.99 -9.24
CA ALA A 78 -15.61 -9.05 -10.65
C ALA A 78 -14.60 -9.82 -11.51
N ILE A 79 -13.30 -9.63 -11.26
CA ILE A 79 -12.21 -10.41 -11.91
C ILE A 79 -12.32 -11.90 -11.54
N GLY A 80 -12.60 -12.22 -10.28
CA GLY A 80 -12.80 -13.59 -9.81
C GLY A 80 -14.05 -14.27 -10.41
N LEU A 81 -15.06 -13.49 -10.78
CA LEU A 81 -16.28 -13.93 -11.47
C LEU A 81 -16.13 -13.94 -13.01
N SER A 82 -14.90 -13.93 -13.51
CA SER A 82 -14.56 -13.88 -14.95
C SER A 82 -15.23 -12.75 -15.73
N SER A 83 -15.63 -11.69 -15.02
CA SER A 83 -16.37 -10.55 -15.58
C SER A 83 -15.48 -9.32 -15.71
N TYR A 84 -14.44 -9.44 -16.53
CA TYR A 84 -13.36 -8.44 -16.64
C TYR A 84 -13.84 -7.08 -17.16
N ASN A 85 -14.79 -7.06 -18.11
CA ASN A 85 -15.33 -5.83 -18.67
C ASN A 85 -16.06 -4.99 -17.61
N ILE A 86 -16.80 -5.65 -16.71
CA ILE A 86 -17.49 -5.00 -15.59
C ILE A 86 -16.46 -4.43 -14.61
N ALA A 87 -15.38 -5.17 -14.34
CA ALA A 87 -14.30 -4.71 -13.45
C ALA A 87 -13.63 -3.44 -13.99
N LEU A 88 -13.31 -3.40 -15.29
CA LEU A 88 -12.76 -2.22 -15.96
C LEU A 88 -13.73 -1.04 -15.94
N PHE A 89 -15.00 -1.29 -16.23
CA PHE A 89 -16.03 -0.26 -16.18
C PHE A 89 -16.17 0.36 -14.79
N HIS A 90 -16.18 -0.49 -13.75
CA HIS A 90 -16.20 0.00 -12.38
C HIS A 90 -14.93 0.76 -12.02
N LEU A 91 -13.75 0.34 -12.50
CA LEU A 91 -12.48 1.04 -12.29
C LEU A 91 -12.52 2.47 -12.83
N VAL A 92 -13.02 2.67 -14.05
CA VAL A 92 -13.14 3.99 -14.67
C VAL A 92 -14.13 4.87 -13.89
N ASN A 93 -15.32 4.35 -13.56
CA ASN A 93 -16.30 5.08 -12.76
C ASN A 93 -15.72 5.45 -11.39
N HIS A 94 -15.02 4.51 -10.75
CA HIS A 94 -14.34 4.68 -9.48
C HIS A 94 -13.32 5.80 -9.50
N ALA A 95 -12.51 5.88 -10.55
CA ALA A 95 -11.56 6.98 -10.71
C ALA A 95 -12.27 8.34 -10.68
N PHE A 96 -13.40 8.50 -11.38
CA PHE A 96 -14.13 9.76 -11.42
C PHE A 96 -14.71 10.17 -10.05
N TYR A 97 -15.54 9.34 -9.42
CA TYR A 97 -16.18 9.73 -8.17
C TYR A 97 -15.20 9.75 -6.98
N LYS A 98 -14.09 8.99 -7.02
CA LYS A 98 -13.04 9.09 -5.99
C LYS A 98 -12.21 10.35 -6.15
N ALA A 99 -11.76 10.67 -7.37
CA ALA A 99 -11.06 11.92 -7.62
C ALA A 99 -11.91 13.11 -7.17
N LEU A 100 -13.22 13.04 -7.43
CA LEU A 100 -14.18 14.04 -6.99
C LEU A 100 -14.28 14.17 -5.46
N LEU A 101 -14.35 13.05 -4.73
CA LEU A 101 -14.34 13.04 -3.26
C LEU A 101 -13.04 13.57 -2.67
N PHE A 102 -11.88 13.21 -3.23
CA PHE A 102 -10.58 13.65 -2.73
C PHE A 102 -10.34 15.13 -2.99
N LEU A 103 -10.68 15.64 -4.18
CA LEU A 103 -10.59 17.07 -4.49
C LEU A 103 -11.60 17.88 -3.69
N GLY A 104 -12.83 17.37 -3.51
CA GLY A 104 -13.84 18.00 -2.67
C GLY A 104 -13.40 18.07 -1.21
N ALA A 105 -12.80 17.01 -0.67
CA ALA A 105 -12.19 17.02 0.65
C ALA A 105 -11.01 18.00 0.73
N GLY A 106 -10.15 18.07 -0.29
CA GLY A 106 -9.06 19.05 -0.36
C GLY A 106 -9.56 20.49 -0.31
N ALA A 107 -10.65 20.81 -1.02
CA ALA A 107 -11.28 22.12 -0.97
C ALA A 107 -11.82 22.45 0.44
N ILE A 108 -12.42 21.47 1.13
CA ILE A 108 -12.86 21.63 2.53
C ILE A 108 -11.65 21.89 3.44
N ILE A 109 -10.59 21.08 3.35
CA ILE A 109 -9.38 21.20 4.18
C ILE A 109 -8.76 22.59 4.01
N HIS A 110 -8.65 23.08 2.77
CA HIS A 110 -8.15 24.42 2.49
C HIS A 110 -9.02 25.51 3.11
N SER A 111 -10.35 25.39 3.02
CA SER A 111 -11.30 26.36 3.59
C SER A 111 -11.32 26.38 5.12
N VAL A 112 -10.97 25.27 5.79
CA VAL A 112 -10.98 25.13 7.26
C VAL A 112 -9.54 25.11 7.82
N SER A 113 -8.65 25.91 7.23
CA SER A 113 -7.28 26.13 7.70
C SER A 113 -6.49 24.84 7.97
N ASP A 114 -6.55 23.89 7.03
CA ASP A 114 -5.86 22.60 7.07
C ASP A 114 -6.25 21.67 8.23
N ASN A 115 -7.39 21.91 8.88
CA ASN A 115 -7.95 20.96 9.84
C ASN A 115 -8.58 19.77 9.08
N GLN A 116 -8.22 18.55 9.47
CA GLN A 116 -8.75 17.31 8.87
C GLN A 116 -9.70 16.54 9.81
N ASP A 117 -9.86 17.01 11.05
CA ASP A 117 -10.71 16.34 12.04
C ASP A 117 -12.19 16.71 11.83
N PHE A 118 -12.97 15.75 11.32
CA PHE A 118 -14.42 15.90 11.09
C PHE A 118 -15.21 16.36 12.32
N ARG A 119 -14.70 16.12 13.54
CA ARG A 119 -15.38 16.55 14.78
C ARG A 119 -15.40 18.06 14.96
N LYS A 120 -14.51 18.79 14.27
CA LYS A 120 -14.40 20.25 14.32
C LYS A 120 -15.12 20.93 13.14
N PHE A 121 -15.82 20.17 12.31
CA PHE A 121 -16.61 20.71 11.20
C PHE A 121 -18.08 20.91 11.60
N GLY A 122 -18.94 21.03 10.60
CA GLY A 122 -20.38 21.26 10.73
C GLY A 122 -20.79 22.58 10.09
N GLY A 123 -21.99 22.63 9.54
CA GLY A 123 -22.60 23.86 9.03
C GLY A 123 -21.93 24.45 7.79
N LEU A 124 -21.02 23.73 7.14
CA LEU A 124 -20.25 24.24 5.99
C LEU A 124 -21.10 24.40 4.72
N LYS A 125 -22.33 23.87 4.68
CA LYS A 125 -23.21 23.94 3.49
C LYS A 125 -23.45 25.38 3.03
N ALA A 126 -23.60 26.31 3.97
CA ALA A 126 -23.85 27.72 3.66
C ALA A 126 -22.61 28.44 3.10
N PHE A 127 -21.42 28.03 3.53
CA PHE A 127 -20.14 28.63 3.12
C PHE A 127 -19.59 28.02 1.83
N LEU A 128 -19.84 26.72 1.62
CA LEU A 128 -19.28 25.97 0.51
C LEU A 128 -20.37 25.21 -0.28
N PRO A 129 -21.37 25.89 -0.86
CA PRO A 129 -22.46 25.23 -1.60
C PRO A 129 -21.99 24.35 -2.77
N LEU A 130 -20.98 24.78 -3.55
CA LEU A 130 -20.48 23.99 -4.67
C LEU A 130 -19.83 22.69 -4.19
N THR A 131 -18.88 22.76 -3.25
CA THR A 131 -18.21 21.55 -2.74
C THR A 131 -19.19 20.60 -2.05
N TYR A 132 -20.23 21.12 -1.38
CA TYR A 132 -21.32 20.30 -0.86
C TYR A 132 -22.05 19.54 -1.96
N SER A 133 -22.48 20.23 -3.03
CA SER A 133 -23.19 19.61 -4.15
C SER A 133 -22.34 18.52 -4.82
N VAL A 134 -21.05 18.81 -5.02
CA VAL A 134 -20.11 17.91 -5.67
C VAL A 134 -19.80 16.68 -4.80
N MET A 135 -19.54 16.87 -3.50
CA MET A 135 -19.34 15.77 -2.55
C MET A 135 -20.60 14.90 -2.44
N LEU A 136 -21.79 15.51 -2.49
CA LEU A 136 -23.05 14.81 -2.52
C LEU A 136 -23.14 13.95 -3.78
N ILE A 137 -22.98 14.53 -4.98
CA ILE A 137 -23.01 13.78 -6.25
C ILE A 137 -22.02 12.60 -6.21
N ALA A 138 -20.79 12.85 -5.78
CA ALA A 138 -19.76 11.82 -5.69
C ALA A 138 -20.16 10.68 -4.73
N SER A 139 -20.75 11.01 -3.59
CA SER A 139 -21.22 10.03 -2.61
C SER A 139 -22.44 9.23 -3.09
N LEU A 140 -23.38 9.86 -3.80
CA LEU A 140 -24.53 9.16 -4.39
C LEU A 140 -24.06 8.18 -5.48
N SER A 141 -23.08 8.61 -6.28
CA SER A 141 -22.42 7.76 -7.26
C SER A 141 -21.69 6.59 -6.59
N LEU A 142 -20.96 6.83 -5.50
CA LEU A 142 -20.24 5.80 -4.74
C LEU A 142 -21.17 4.74 -4.13
N VAL A 143 -22.34 5.18 -3.66
CA VAL A 143 -23.38 4.34 -3.04
C VAL A 143 -24.24 3.61 -4.06
N ALA A 144 -24.06 3.86 -5.36
CA ALA A 144 -24.80 3.24 -6.45
C ALA A 144 -26.30 3.59 -6.46
N ILE A 145 -26.62 4.87 -6.26
CA ILE A 145 -28.00 5.35 -6.45
C ILE A 145 -28.37 5.28 -7.95
N PRO A 146 -29.63 4.92 -8.30
CA PRO A 146 -30.09 4.86 -9.67
C PRO A 146 -29.73 6.10 -10.47
N PHE A 147 -29.42 5.90 -11.76
CA PHE A 147 -28.96 6.90 -12.72
C PHE A 147 -27.53 7.43 -12.52
N MET A 148 -26.86 7.16 -11.41
CA MET A 148 -25.45 7.52 -11.22
C MET A 148 -24.52 6.44 -11.75
N THR A 149 -23.24 6.78 -11.99
CA THR A 149 -22.28 5.82 -12.58
C THR A 149 -22.08 4.55 -11.76
N GLY A 150 -22.18 4.62 -10.43
CA GLY A 150 -22.03 3.44 -9.58
C GLY A 150 -23.16 2.43 -9.72
N PHE A 151 -24.39 2.84 -10.05
CA PHE A 151 -25.50 1.91 -10.28
C PHE A 151 -25.21 0.98 -11.47
N TYR A 152 -24.74 1.55 -12.58
CA TYR A 152 -24.44 0.76 -13.78
C TYR A 152 -23.27 -0.21 -13.60
N SER A 153 -22.32 0.09 -12.71
CA SER A 153 -21.13 -0.75 -12.53
C SER A 153 -21.17 -1.60 -11.26
N LYS A 154 -21.34 -0.99 -10.09
CA LYS A 154 -21.23 -1.66 -8.78
C LYS A 154 -22.38 -2.64 -8.53
N ASP A 155 -23.62 -2.23 -8.80
CA ASP A 155 -24.77 -3.11 -8.59
C ASP A 155 -24.74 -4.27 -9.59
N PHE A 156 -24.28 -4.03 -10.82
CA PHE A 156 -24.08 -5.10 -11.80
C PHE A 156 -23.00 -6.12 -11.37
N ILE A 157 -21.94 -5.70 -10.64
CA ILE A 157 -21.00 -6.65 -10.01
C ILE A 157 -21.72 -7.51 -8.96
N LEU A 158 -22.58 -6.93 -8.12
CA LEU A 158 -23.35 -7.69 -7.14
C LEU A 158 -24.30 -8.67 -7.83
N GLU A 159 -24.99 -8.25 -8.88
CA GLU A 159 -25.83 -9.12 -9.70
C GLU A 159 -25.01 -10.26 -10.32
N SER A 160 -23.79 -9.98 -10.80
CA SER A 160 -22.84 -11.00 -11.29
C SER A 160 -22.42 -12.04 -10.26
N ALA A 161 -22.27 -11.63 -9.00
CA ALA A 161 -22.00 -12.58 -7.93
C ALA A 161 -23.20 -13.51 -7.69
N TYR A 162 -24.43 -13.05 -7.86
CA TYR A 162 -25.61 -13.91 -7.70
C TYR A 162 -25.88 -14.75 -8.95
N GLY A 163 -25.69 -14.19 -10.15
CA GLY A 163 -26.03 -14.80 -11.44
C GLY A 163 -25.21 -16.03 -11.84
N GLN A 164 -24.11 -16.32 -11.14
CA GLN A 164 -23.33 -17.56 -11.33
C GLN A 164 -24.04 -18.80 -10.72
N PHE A 165 -25.03 -18.62 -9.86
CA PHE A 165 -25.81 -19.69 -9.19
C PHE A 165 -25.01 -20.72 -8.39
N TYR A 166 -23.73 -20.48 -8.10
CA TYR A 166 -22.94 -21.27 -7.16
C TYR A 166 -23.11 -20.79 -5.73
N LEU A 167 -23.11 -21.72 -4.77
CA LEU A 167 -23.22 -21.40 -3.34
C LEU A 167 -22.08 -20.46 -2.88
N SER A 168 -20.86 -20.69 -3.35
CA SER A 168 -19.70 -19.82 -3.06
C SER A 168 -19.93 -18.38 -3.54
N SER A 169 -20.50 -18.23 -4.74
CA SER A 169 -20.77 -16.92 -5.34
C SER A 169 -21.90 -16.18 -4.63
N ILE A 170 -22.93 -16.90 -4.19
CA ILE A 170 -24.01 -16.33 -3.35
C ILE A 170 -23.45 -15.83 -2.00
N ILE A 171 -22.50 -16.55 -1.40
CA ILE A 171 -21.82 -16.07 -0.18
C ILE A 171 -21.05 -14.77 -0.47
N VAL A 172 -20.38 -14.68 -1.62
CA VAL A 172 -19.69 -13.46 -2.05
C VAL A 172 -20.69 -12.31 -2.24
N TYR A 173 -21.87 -12.55 -2.83
CA TYR A 173 -22.94 -11.55 -2.92
C TYR A 173 -23.38 -11.03 -1.53
N ILE A 174 -23.57 -11.92 -0.56
CA ILE A 174 -23.94 -11.53 0.81
C ILE A 174 -22.82 -10.69 1.46
N LEU A 175 -21.56 -11.11 1.33
CA LEU A 175 -20.42 -10.36 1.89
C LEU A 175 -20.24 -8.99 1.20
N ALA A 176 -20.38 -8.95 -0.12
CA ALA A 176 -20.25 -7.73 -0.92
C ALA A 176 -21.39 -6.74 -0.67
N SER A 177 -22.63 -7.23 -0.48
CA SER A 177 -23.76 -6.39 -0.07
C SER A 177 -23.57 -5.83 1.36
N VAL A 178 -23.01 -6.59 2.30
CA VAL A 178 -22.57 -6.07 3.61
C VAL A 178 -21.48 -5.01 3.46
N GLY A 179 -20.53 -5.20 2.54
CA GLY A 179 -19.55 -4.18 2.16
C GLY A 179 -20.22 -2.90 1.65
N ALA A 180 -21.22 -3.03 0.76
CA ALA A 180 -21.99 -1.91 0.23
C ALA A 180 -22.75 -1.15 1.35
N ILE A 181 -23.31 -1.86 2.33
CA ILE A 181 -23.91 -1.27 3.54
C ILE A 181 -22.90 -0.41 4.29
N PHE A 182 -21.68 -0.91 4.56
CA PHE A 182 -20.69 -0.08 5.22
C PHE A 182 -20.32 1.16 4.39
N THR A 183 -20.31 1.03 3.06
CA THR A 183 -20.10 2.19 2.17
C THR A 183 -21.16 3.27 2.28
N THR A 184 -22.42 2.90 2.50
CA THR A 184 -23.50 3.87 2.69
C THR A 184 -23.39 4.56 4.05
N LEU A 185 -23.08 3.79 5.11
CA LEU A 185 -22.98 4.33 6.47
C LEU A 185 -21.82 5.32 6.62
N TYR A 186 -20.62 5.00 6.11
CA TYR A 186 -19.50 5.94 6.24
C TYR A 186 -19.65 7.16 5.34
N SER A 187 -20.26 7.03 4.15
CA SER A 187 -20.46 8.17 3.25
C SER A 187 -21.50 9.15 3.80
N ALA A 188 -22.63 8.64 4.32
CA ALA A 188 -23.63 9.44 5.02
C ALA A 188 -23.03 10.17 6.24
N LYS A 189 -22.21 9.47 7.04
CA LYS A 189 -21.52 10.06 8.19
C LYS A 189 -20.60 11.22 7.80
N VAL A 190 -19.82 11.08 6.72
CA VAL A 190 -18.91 12.14 6.24
C VAL A 190 -19.70 13.38 5.81
N LEU A 191 -20.74 13.23 5.00
CA LEU A 191 -21.59 14.35 4.57
C LEU A 191 -22.28 15.04 5.76
N TYR A 192 -22.77 14.25 6.71
CA TYR A 192 -23.46 14.78 7.87
C TYR A 192 -22.54 15.63 8.75
N LEU A 193 -21.39 15.07 9.19
CA LEU A 193 -20.45 15.77 10.08
C LEU A 193 -19.78 16.99 9.44
N THR A 194 -19.60 16.99 8.13
CA THR A 194 -18.98 18.11 7.41
C THR A 194 -19.96 19.26 7.20
N PHE A 195 -21.14 18.97 6.66
CA PHE A 195 -22.02 20.00 6.09
C PHE A 195 -23.32 20.22 6.86
N LEU A 196 -23.90 19.18 7.47
CA LEU A 196 -25.27 19.22 7.99
C LEU A 196 -25.33 19.49 9.50
N THR A 197 -24.39 18.96 10.29
CA THR A 197 -24.37 19.21 11.74
C THR A 197 -24.22 20.68 12.07
N ASN A 198 -24.62 21.06 13.28
CA ASN A 198 -24.29 22.37 13.83
C ASN A 198 -22.76 22.62 13.82
N PRO A 199 -22.34 23.89 13.64
CA PRO A 199 -20.92 24.23 13.57
C PRO A 199 -20.20 23.95 14.90
N ASN A 200 -19.18 23.09 14.88
CA ASN A 200 -18.38 22.74 16.06
C ASN A 200 -16.95 23.33 16.04
N GLY A 201 -16.57 24.03 14.96
CA GLY A 201 -15.26 24.66 14.81
C GLY A 201 -15.15 26.06 15.43
N PRO A 202 -13.92 26.62 15.52
CA PRO A 202 -13.72 27.98 16.00
C PRO A 202 -14.32 29.01 15.03
N LEU A 203 -14.89 30.09 15.55
CA LEU A 203 -15.57 31.12 14.74
C LEU A 203 -14.67 31.77 13.66
N ILE A 204 -13.36 31.82 13.89
CA ILE A 204 -12.37 32.37 12.93
C ILE A 204 -12.32 31.54 11.64
N THR A 205 -12.45 30.21 11.71
CA THR A 205 -12.40 29.37 10.50
C THR A 205 -13.63 29.61 9.65
N TYR A 206 -14.82 29.69 10.25
CA TYR A 206 -16.06 29.97 9.50
C TYR A 206 -16.06 31.35 8.83
N LYS A 207 -15.48 32.37 9.47
CA LYS A 207 -15.36 33.71 8.86
C LYS A 207 -14.44 33.76 7.64
N LYS A 208 -13.47 32.85 7.57
CA LYS A 208 -12.49 32.77 6.47
C LYS A 208 -12.82 31.70 5.43
N ALA A 209 -13.83 30.87 5.70
CA ALA A 209 -14.20 29.77 4.82
C ALA A 209 -14.76 30.33 3.51
N ASP A 210 -14.13 29.96 2.41
CA ASP A 210 -14.51 30.35 1.05
C ASP A 210 -14.35 29.16 0.09
N GLN A 211 -15.11 29.20 -1.00
CA GLN A 211 -15.24 28.14 -2.02
C GLN A 211 -13.93 27.87 -2.77
N GLY A 212 -12.96 28.80 -2.70
CA GLY A 212 -11.69 28.72 -3.40
C GLY A 212 -11.77 29.19 -4.85
N ASP A 213 -10.60 29.34 -5.47
CA ASP A 213 -10.45 29.89 -6.81
C ASP A 213 -11.02 28.96 -7.91
N LEU A 214 -11.23 29.53 -9.10
CA LEU A 214 -11.73 28.81 -10.27
C LEU A 214 -10.89 27.56 -10.63
N PHE A 215 -9.58 27.57 -10.33
CA PHE A 215 -8.70 26.43 -10.58
C PHE A 215 -9.03 25.19 -9.73
N ILE A 216 -9.61 25.39 -8.54
CA ILE A 216 -10.10 24.29 -7.69
C ILE A 216 -11.50 23.86 -8.16
N ASN A 217 -12.34 24.84 -8.52
CA ASN A 217 -13.74 24.58 -8.87
C ASN A 217 -13.95 23.93 -10.24
N LEU A 218 -13.12 24.25 -11.24
CA LEU A 218 -13.28 23.73 -12.60
C LEU A 218 -13.09 22.20 -12.68
N PRO A 219 -12.03 21.60 -12.11
CA PRO A 219 -11.90 20.15 -12.05
C PRO A 219 -13.07 19.46 -11.33
N LEU A 220 -13.58 20.06 -10.24
CA LEU A 220 -14.73 19.54 -9.50
C LEU A 220 -15.98 19.45 -10.37
N ILE A 221 -16.27 20.49 -11.16
CA ILE A 221 -17.45 20.52 -12.04
C ILE A 221 -17.34 19.46 -13.13
N ILE A 222 -16.18 19.36 -13.79
CA ILE A 222 -15.96 18.37 -14.87
C ILE A 222 -16.13 16.95 -14.34
N LEU A 223 -15.50 16.63 -13.20
CA LEU A 223 -15.58 15.32 -12.59
C LEU A 223 -16.99 15.00 -12.07
N ALA A 224 -17.73 16.00 -11.59
CA ALA A 224 -19.14 15.84 -11.20
C ALA A 224 -19.99 15.42 -12.40
N ILE A 225 -19.84 16.08 -13.55
CA ILE A 225 -20.54 15.73 -14.79
C ILE A 225 -20.21 14.28 -15.20
N LEU A 226 -18.93 13.90 -15.17
CA LEU A 226 -18.51 12.53 -15.48
C LEU A 226 -19.09 11.50 -14.51
N SER A 227 -19.15 11.81 -13.21
CA SER A 227 -19.70 10.90 -12.18
C SER A 227 -21.22 10.67 -12.30
N ILE A 228 -21.93 11.55 -13.01
CA ILE A 228 -23.36 11.40 -13.31
C ILE A 228 -23.53 10.62 -14.62
N PHE A 229 -22.96 11.13 -15.73
CA PHE A 229 -23.35 10.71 -17.07
C PHE A 229 -22.52 9.58 -17.66
N PHE A 230 -21.24 9.45 -17.29
CA PHE A 230 -20.33 8.53 -17.97
C PHE A 230 -20.86 7.09 -17.95
N GLY A 231 -21.34 6.64 -16.80
CA GLY A 231 -21.82 5.28 -16.61
C GLY A 231 -23.03 4.95 -17.49
N TYR A 232 -23.99 5.87 -17.61
CA TYR A 232 -25.13 5.67 -18.49
C TYR A 232 -24.71 5.66 -19.97
N LEU A 233 -23.86 6.60 -20.38
CA LEU A 233 -23.43 6.75 -21.77
C LEU A 233 -22.60 5.57 -22.27
N THR A 234 -21.75 5.00 -21.42
CA THR A 234 -20.84 3.92 -21.82
C THR A 234 -21.32 2.54 -21.38
N LYS A 235 -22.49 2.40 -20.74
CA LYS A 235 -22.97 1.08 -20.29
C LYS A 235 -23.04 0.07 -21.44
N ASP A 236 -23.53 0.51 -22.60
CA ASP A 236 -23.72 -0.34 -23.77
C ASP A 236 -22.39 -0.66 -24.45
N LEU A 237 -21.31 0.06 -24.13
CA LEU A 237 -19.97 -0.22 -24.64
C LEU A 237 -19.25 -1.26 -23.77
N PHE A 238 -19.42 -1.22 -22.45
CA PHE A 238 -18.75 -2.12 -21.51
C PHE A 238 -19.57 -3.38 -21.15
N ILE A 239 -20.89 -3.23 -20.98
CA ILE A 239 -21.83 -4.25 -20.50
C ILE A 239 -22.99 -4.42 -21.51
N GLY A 240 -22.85 -3.97 -22.75
CA GLY A 240 -23.85 -4.29 -23.76
C GLY A 240 -23.82 -5.77 -24.14
N LEU A 241 -24.98 -6.38 -24.35
CA LEU A 241 -25.05 -7.75 -24.86
C LEU A 241 -24.36 -7.85 -26.22
N GLY A 242 -23.36 -8.71 -26.33
CA GLY A 242 -22.64 -8.96 -27.59
C GLY A 242 -21.73 -7.81 -28.04
N THR A 243 -21.29 -6.92 -27.13
CA THR A 243 -20.36 -5.85 -27.49
C THR A 243 -19.02 -6.38 -27.96
N GLY A 244 -18.64 -6.04 -29.19
CA GLY A 244 -17.31 -6.31 -29.73
C GLY A 244 -16.22 -5.35 -29.28
N PHE A 245 -16.53 -4.34 -28.44
CA PHE A 245 -15.55 -3.32 -28.06
C PHE A 245 -14.32 -3.92 -27.34
N PHE A 246 -14.56 -4.98 -26.56
CA PHE A 246 -13.53 -5.70 -25.82
C PHE A 246 -13.35 -7.15 -26.31
N SER A 247 -13.74 -7.46 -27.56
CA SER A 247 -13.62 -8.82 -28.11
C SER A 247 -12.16 -9.27 -28.23
N ASP A 248 -11.24 -8.32 -28.42
CA ASP A 248 -9.80 -8.55 -28.52
C ASP A 248 -9.09 -8.36 -27.16
N ASN A 249 -9.82 -8.54 -26.05
CA ASN A 249 -9.21 -8.55 -24.73
C ASN A 249 -8.09 -9.59 -24.67
N SER A 250 -6.98 -9.24 -24.02
CA SER A 250 -5.88 -10.18 -23.75
C SER A 250 -6.32 -11.38 -22.90
N LEU A 251 -7.47 -11.29 -22.25
CA LEU A 251 -8.07 -12.32 -21.39
C LEU A 251 -9.25 -12.96 -22.11
N PHE A 252 -9.07 -14.20 -22.53
CA PHE A 252 -10.12 -15.06 -23.07
C PHE A 252 -11.10 -15.50 -21.96
N ILE A 253 -12.39 -15.27 -22.16
CA ILE A 253 -13.45 -15.78 -21.29
C ILE A 253 -13.97 -17.08 -21.88
N HIS A 254 -13.82 -18.18 -21.14
CA HIS A 254 -14.34 -19.47 -21.58
C HIS A 254 -15.89 -19.45 -21.58
N PRO A 255 -16.58 -20.01 -22.59
CA PRO A 255 -18.05 -19.96 -22.67
C PRO A 255 -18.80 -20.51 -21.45
N LEU A 256 -18.20 -21.46 -20.71
CA LEU A 256 -18.77 -21.99 -19.45
C LEU A 256 -18.74 -20.98 -18.29
N HIS A 257 -17.99 -19.89 -18.42
CA HIS A 257 -17.80 -18.86 -17.40
C HIS A 257 -18.42 -17.52 -17.80
N GLU A 258 -19.17 -17.51 -18.90
CA GLU A 258 -19.94 -16.36 -19.36
C GLU A 258 -21.23 -16.29 -18.53
N SER A 259 -21.36 -15.29 -17.67
CA SER A 259 -22.51 -15.12 -16.78
C SER A 259 -23.36 -13.90 -17.11
N MET A 260 -23.10 -13.18 -18.20
CA MET A 260 -23.73 -11.89 -18.47
C MET A 260 -25.22 -12.03 -18.74
N LEU A 261 -25.61 -13.02 -19.56
CA LEU A 261 -27.02 -13.31 -19.84
C LEU A 261 -27.78 -13.70 -18.57
N ASP A 262 -27.19 -14.57 -17.75
CA ASP A 262 -27.78 -15.02 -16.50
C ASP A 262 -27.95 -13.85 -15.51
N THR A 263 -26.99 -12.92 -15.49
CA THR A 263 -27.09 -11.74 -14.61
C THR A 263 -28.23 -10.80 -14.98
N GLU A 264 -28.42 -10.56 -16.27
CA GLU A 264 -29.43 -9.62 -16.73
C GLU A 264 -30.84 -10.20 -16.57
N PHE A 265 -31.03 -11.48 -16.91
CA PHE A 265 -32.36 -12.10 -17.01
C PHE A 265 -32.73 -13.08 -15.90
N ALA A 266 -31.76 -13.84 -15.36
CA ALA A 266 -32.07 -14.95 -14.44
C ALA A 266 -32.06 -14.54 -12.96
N VAL A 267 -31.40 -13.44 -12.59
CA VAL A 267 -31.40 -12.92 -11.22
C VAL A 267 -32.78 -12.39 -10.84
N ILE A 268 -33.35 -12.94 -9.76
CA ILE A 268 -34.67 -12.57 -9.25
C ILE A 268 -34.69 -11.09 -8.82
N THR A 269 -35.77 -10.39 -9.15
CA THR A 269 -35.95 -8.94 -8.90
C THR A 269 -35.70 -8.52 -7.46
N LEU A 270 -36.03 -9.38 -6.49
CA LEU A 270 -35.74 -9.16 -5.07
C LEU A 270 -34.25 -8.92 -4.82
N PHE A 271 -33.37 -9.76 -5.38
CA PHE A 271 -31.92 -9.65 -5.18
C PHE A 271 -31.30 -8.48 -5.96
N LYS A 272 -31.90 -8.06 -7.07
CA LYS A 272 -31.50 -6.81 -7.75
C LYS A 272 -31.81 -5.57 -6.92
N LEU A 273 -32.99 -5.52 -6.31
CA LEU A 273 -33.44 -4.35 -5.55
C LEU A 273 -32.91 -4.31 -4.11
N LEU A 274 -32.48 -5.44 -3.55
CA LEU A 274 -32.07 -5.54 -2.15
C LEU A 274 -30.91 -4.59 -1.78
N PRO A 275 -29.80 -4.50 -2.54
CA PRO A 275 -28.73 -3.53 -2.27
C PRO A 275 -29.27 -2.10 -2.23
N PHE A 276 -30.08 -1.71 -3.21
CA PHE A 276 -30.69 -0.38 -3.29
C PHE A 276 -31.60 -0.08 -2.08
N ILE A 277 -32.50 -0.99 -1.71
CA ILE A 277 -33.38 -0.83 -0.53
C ILE A 277 -32.55 -0.66 0.75
N LEU A 278 -31.48 -1.45 0.89
CA LEU A 278 -30.55 -1.32 2.01
C LEU A 278 -29.82 0.03 2.01
N THR A 279 -29.41 0.54 0.84
CA THR A 279 -28.74 1.85 0.75
C THR A 279 -29.64 3.01 1.21
N ILE A 280 -30.92 3.02 0.80
CA ILE A 280 -31.87 4.07 1.18
C ILE A 280 -32.23 3.96 2.66
N SER A 281 -32.61 2.77 3.11
CA SER A 281 -33.04 2.57 4.50
C SER A 281 -31.93 2.91 5.50
N LEU A 282 -30.68 2.51 5.21
CA LEU A 282 -29.55 2.75 6.10
C LEU A 282 -29.00 4.18 6.03
N SER A 283 -29.05 4.84 4.88
CA SER A 283 -28.69 6.27 4.80
C SER A 283 -29.67 7.12 5.60
N PHE A 284 -30.97 6.83 5.49
CA PHE A 284 -32.00 7.47 6.31
C PHE A 284 -31.81 7.17 7.81
N LEU A 285 -31.59 5.91 8.17
CA LEU A 285 -31.33 5.52 9.56
C LEU A 285 -30.08 6.20 10.13
N SER A 286 -28.99 6.28 9.34
CA SER A 286 -27.76 6.94 9.75
C SER A 286 -28.00 8.42 10.09
N LEU A 287 -28.76 9.13 9.27
CA LEU A 287 -29.08 10.55 9.48
C LEU A 287 -29.99 10.75 10.70
N LEU A 288 -31.01 9.90 10.87
CA LEU A 288 -31.89 9.94 12.04
C LEU A 288 -31.12 9.70 13.35
N LEU A 289 -30.25 8.70 13.36
CA LEU A 289 -29.44 8.36 14.52
C LEU A 289 -28.48 9.50 14.90
N SER A 290 -27.92 10.19 13.90
CA SER A 290 -26.94 11.24 14.13
C SER A 290 -27.54 12.58 14.57
N GLU A 291 -28.75 12.92 14.10
CA GLU A 291 -29.46 14.16 14.45
C GLU A 291 -30.26 14.02 15.75
N PHE A 292 -31.14 13.02 15.83
CA PHE A 292 -32.09 12.90 16.95
C PHE A 292 -31.55 12.07 18.12
N PHE A 293 -30.73 11.05 17.84
CA PHE A 293 -30.27 10.08 18.85
C PHE A 293 -28.77 10.19 19.17
N GLY A 294 -28.14 11.33 18.92
CA GLY A 294 -26.70 11.53 19.15
C GLY A 294 -26.25 11.22 20.59
N LEU A 295 -27.04 11.60 21.60
CA LEU A 295 -26.77 11.30 23.01
C LEU A 295 -26.75 9.80 23.32
N PHE A 296 -27.65 9.04 22.70
CA PHE A 296 -27.71 7.58 22.87
C PHE A 296 -26.44 6.92 22.31
N VAL A 297 -26.00 7.35 21.12
CA VAL A 297 -24.76 6.86 20.50
C VAL A 297 -23.53 7.15 21.37
N ILE A 298 -23.46 8.34 21.97
CA ILE A 298 -22.37 8.71 22.89
C ILE A 298 -22.41 7.83 24.14
N LYS A 299 -23.58 7.62 24.75
CA LYS A 299 -23.73 6.73 25.92
C LYS A 299 -23.29 5.31 25.61
N PHE A 300 -23.63 4.78 24.42
CA PHE A 300 -23.18 3.46 23.99
C PHE A 300 -21.65 3.37 23.90
N LYS A 301 -20.98 4.39 23.33
CA LYS A 301 -19.51 4.41 23.21
C LYS A 301 -18.79 4.34 24.56
N TYR A 302 -19.37 4.88 25.63
CA TYR A 302 -18.79 4.81 26.98
C TYR A 302 -19.09 3.52 27.74
N THR A 303 -19.96 2.64 27.21
CA THR A 303 -20.09 1.29 27.77
C THR A 303 -18.83 0.47 27.51
N LYS A 304 -18.53 -0.52 28.36
CA LYS A 304 -17.37 -1.41 28.19
C LYS A 304 -17.33 -2.07 26.80
N LEU A 305 -18.49 -2.52 26.32
CA LEU A 305 -18.62 -3.16 25.01
C LEU A 305 -18.39 -2.14 23.88
N GLY A 306 -19.03 -0.97 23.95
CA GLY A 306 -18.85 0.10 22.96
C GLY A 306 -17.42 0.65 22.91
N TYR A 307 -16.76 0.81 24.06
CA TYR A 307 -15.37 1.27 24.14
C TYR A 307 -14.41 0.27 23.49
N ASN A 308 -14.57 -1.02 23.77
CA ASN A 308 -13.73 -2.07 23.19
C ASN A 308 -13.94 -2.19 21.67
N LEU A 309 -15.20 -2.18 21.20
CA LEU A 309 -15.50 -2.20 19.77
C LEU A 309 -14.95 -0.96 19.07
N PHE A 310 -15.21 0.23 19.61
CA PHE A 310 -14.72 1.49 19.03
C PHE A 310 -13.19 1.53 18.99
N GLY A 311 -12.52 1.12 20.08
CA GLY A 311 -11.06 1.05 20.16
C GLY A 311 -10.48 0.11 19.09
N PHE A 312 -11.05 -1.09 18.96
CA PHE A 312 -10.61 -2.09 17.99
C PHE A 312 -10.68 -1.59 16.54
N PHE A 313 -11.82 -1.02 16.12
CA PHE A 313 -11.98 -0.50 14.76
C PHE A 313 -11.19 0.80 14.52
N ASN A 314 -11.11 1.69 15.53
CA ASN A 314 -10.37 2.95 15.41
C ASN A 314 -8.86 2.72 15.29
N GLN A 315 -8.33 1.64 15.88
CA GLN A 315 -6.93 1.21 15.77
C GLN A 315 -6.69 0.27 14.57
N ARG A 316 -7.48 0.37 13.50
CA ARG A 316 -7.32 -0.40 12.25
C ARG A 316 -7.22 -1.92 12.52
N PHE A 317 -8.15 -2.46 13.30
CA PHE A 317 -8.21 -3.88 13.68
C PHE A 317 -6.98 -4.39 14.45
N LEU A 318 -6.19 -3.50 15.07
CA LEU A 318 -4.92 -3.83 15.73
C LEU A 318 -3.87 -4.48 14.80
N ILE A 319 -4.07 -4.41 13.47
CA ILE A 319 -3.16 -5.03 12.49
C ILE A 319 -1.76 -4.41 12.58
N GLU A 320 -1.69 -3.10 12.78
CA GLU A 320 -0.40 -2.39 12.96
C GLU A 320 0.32 -2.81 14.24
N LEU A 321 -0.42 -3.00 15.34
CA LEU A 321 0.15 -3.50 16.59
C LEU A 321 0.72 -4.91 16.39
N PHE A 322 -0.02 -5.77 15.70
CA PHE A 322 0.44 -7.13 15.38
C PHE A 322 1.69 -7.09 14.51
N TYR A 323 1.69 -6.30 13.43
CA TYR A 323 2.81 -6.18 12.53
C TYR A 323 4.05 -5.63 13.23
N ASN A 324 3.91 -4.58 14.03
CA ASN A 324 5.04 -3.96 14.72
C ASN A 324 5.63 -4.92 15.76
N ASN A 325 4.80 -5.48 16.65
CA ASN A 325 5.29 -6.29 17.76
C ASN A 325 5.78 -7.68 17.34
N TYR A 326 5.19 -8.29 16.31
CA TYR A 326 5.56 -9.65 15.92
C TYR A 326 6.44 -9.69 14.69
N ILE A 327 6.26 -8.81 13.70
CA ILE A 327 7.07 -8.85 12.48
C ILE A 327 8.26 -7.92 12.64
N THR A 328 8.04 -6.63 12.91
CA THR A 328 9.14 -5.65 12.91
C THR A 328 10.12 -5.88 14.06
N ASP A 329 9.64 -6.17 15.28
CA ASP A 329 10.52 -6.44 16.43
C ASP A 329 11.38 -7.68 16.22
N ILE A 330 10.85 -8.73 15.59
CA ILE A 330 11.62 -9.94 15.29
C ILE A 330 12.70 -9.62 14.26
N VAL A 331 12.35 -8.91 13.18
CA VAL A 331 13.32 -8.51 12.14
C VAL A 331 14.41 -7.61 12.74
N LEU A 332 14.05 -6.65 13.59
CA LEU A 332 15.00 -5.77 14.26
C LEU A 332 15.90 -6.52 15.26
N LYS A 333 15.35 -7.48 16.02
CA LYS A 333 16.15 -8.33 16.93
C LYS A 333 17.14 -9.21 16.16
N LEU A 334 16.69 -9.83 15.07
CA LEU A 334 17.56 -10.63 14.20
C LEU A 334 18.67 -9.76 13.58
N GLY A 335 18.33 -8.59 13.03
CA GLY A 335 19.33 -7.64 12.50
C GLY A 335 20.30 -7.11 13.59
N GLY A 336 19.81 -6.92 14.81
CA GLY A 336 20.66 -6.57 15.96
C GLY A 336 21.60 -7.70 16.39
N GLN A 337 21.17 -8.96 16.27
CA GLN A 337 21.99 -10.12 16.57
C GLN A 337 23.05 -10.36 15.49
N THR A 338 22.70 -10.24 14.20
CA THR A 338 23.65 -10.40 13.10
C THR A 338 24.77 -9.37 13.22
N THR A 339 24.43 -8.09 13.41
CA THR A 339 25.44 -7.02 13.54
C THR A 339 26.33 -7.17 14.76
N LYS A 340 25.79 -7.60 15.91
CA LYS A 340 26.59 -7.77 17.13
C LYS A 340 27.45 -9.03 17.11
N ILE A 341 26.89 -10.16 16.69
CA ILE A 341 27.55 -11.47 16.79
C ILE A 341 28.43 -11.71 15.58
N ILE A 342 27.95 -11.42 14.37
CA ILE A 342 28.68 -11.70 13.14
C ILE A 342 29.65 -10.55 12.87
N ASP A 343 29.14 -9.34 12.63
CA ASP A 343 29.98 -8.24 12.14
C ASP A 343 30.98 -7.77 13.22
N LYS A 344 30.47 -7.38 14.39
CA LYS A 344 31.33 -6.89 15.49
C LYS A 344 31.93 -8.00 16.35
N GLY A 345 31.43 -9.22 16.21
CA GLY A 345 31.91 -10.37 16.98
C GLY A 345 32.88 -11.20 16.16
N SER A 346 32.36 -12.16 15.40
CA SER A 346 33.14 -13.14 14.65
C SER A 346 34.08 -12.50 13.62
N VAL A 347 33.62 -11.49 12.87
CA VAL A 347 34.42 -10.86 11.81
C VAL A 347 35.54 -10.00 12.41
N GLU A 348 35.28 -9.20 13.46
CA GLU A 348 36.35 -8.45 14.14
C GLU A 348 37.36 -9.37 14.82
N LEU A 349 36.88 -10.45 15.46
CA LEU A 349 37.73 -11.41 16.16
C LEU A 349 38.61 -12.21 15.17
N LEU A 350 38.09 -12.67 14.03
CA LEU A 350 38.92 -13.32 13.00
C LEU A 350 39.76 -12.33 12.19
N GLY A 351 39.28 -11.09 12.05
CA GLY A 351 39.93 -10.05 11.27
C GLY A 351 40.93 -9.25 12.11
N PRO A 352 40.79 -7.92 12.19
CA PRO A 352 41.84 -7.04 12.66
C PRO A 352 42.25 -7.31 14.12
N TYR A 353 41.28 -7.51 15.00
CA TYR A 353 41.55 -7.60 16.44
C TYR A 353 42.24 -8.92 16.82
N GLY A 354 41.77 -10.06 16.31
CA GLY A 354 42.44 -11.33 16.58
C GLY A 354 43.79 -11.46 15.87
N LEU A 355 43.91 -10.91 14.66
CA LEU A 355 45.21 -10.86 13.98
C LEU A 355 46.21 -9.99 14.75
N GLU A 356 45.82 -8.81 15.24
CA GLU A 356 46.68 -7.97 16.07
C GLU A 356 47.15 -8.71 17.32
N LYS A 357 46.23 -9.31 18.08
CA LYS A 357 46.59 -10.06 19.29
C LYS A 357 47.50 -11.25 19.00
N SER A 358 47.20 -12.04 17.98
CA SER A 358 48.01 -13.21 17.63
C SER A 358 49.40 -12.80 17.15
N LEU A 359 49.52 -11.74 16.35
CA LEU A 359 50.82 -11.20 15.92
C LEU A 359 51.62 -10.63 17.09
N LEU A 360 50.99 -9.94 18.04
CA LEU A 360 51.66 -9.45 19.25
C LEU A 360 52.19 -10.60 20.12
N VAL A 361 51.39 -11.65 20.31
CA VAL A 361 51.82 -12.85 21.05
C VAL A 361 52.99 -13.54 20.35
N LEU A 362 52.92 -13.70 19.01
CA LEU A 362 54.02 -14.24 18.22
C LEU A 362 55.27 -13.37 18.30
N SER A 363 55.13 -12.05 18.19
CA SER A 363 56.23 -11.10 18.28
C SER A 363 56.91 -11.17 19.65
N ASN A 364 56.13 -11.20 20.73
CA ASN A 364 56.67 -11.36 22.08
C ASN A 364 57.35 -12.73 22.25
N GLY A 365 56.77 -13.79 21.70
CA GLY A 365 57.37 -15.12 21.68
C GLY A 365 58.72 -15.16 20.95
N ILE A 366 58.81 -14.55 19.76
CA ILE A 366 60.06 -14.42 19.00
C ILE A 366 61.07 -13.53 19.75
N GLY A 367 60.61 -12.41 20.32
CA GLY A 367 61.44 -11.50 21.11
C GLY A 367 62.09 -12.20 22.31
N ASN A 368 61.35 -13.08 23.00
CA ASN A 368 61.87 -13.86 24.13
C ASN A 368 62.98 -14.86 23.74
N LEU A 369 63.12 -15.23 22.46
CA LEU A 369 64.26 -16.04 21.99
C LEU A 369 65.58 -15.27 22.04
N SER A 370 65.54 -13.93 22.01
CA SER A 370 66.74 -13.08 22.13
C SER A 370 67.11 -12.84 23.60
N THR A 371 67.77 -13.81 24.23
CA THR A 371 68.10 -13.75 25.68
C THR A 371 69.26 -12.80 26.01
N GLY A 372 69.97 -12.27 25.01
CA GLY A 372 71.14 -11.39 25.19
C GLY A 372 72.42 -12.10 25.67
N ILE A 373 72.37 -13.41 25.94
CA ILE A 373 73.50 -14.20 26.43
C ILE A 373 74.19 -14.89 25.24
N ILE A 374 75.50 -14.63 25.04
CA ILE A 374 76.28 -15.16 23.90
C ILE A 374 76.25 -16.69 23.81
N THR A 375 76.28 -17.39 24.96
CA THR A 375 76.26 -18.85 24.99
C THR A 375 74.97 -19.45 24.44
N SER A 376 73.83 -18.77 24.63
CA SER A 376 72.54 -19.20 24.06
C SER A 376 72.54 -19.11 22.53
N TYR A 377 73.12 -18.06 21.96
CA TYR A 377 73.26 -17.89 20.52
C TYR A 377 74.18 -18.93 19.89
N GLY A 378 75.26 -19.32 20.58
CA GLY A 378 76.11 -20.44 20.16
C GLY A 378 75.33 -21.76 20.08
N LEU A 379 74.44 -22.01 21.04
CA LEU A 379 73.55 -23.17 21.05
C LEU A 379 72.54 -23.12 19.89
N TYR A 380 71.97 -21.95 19.58
CA TYR A 380 71.05 -21.78 18.43
C TYR A 380 71.74 -22.05 17.09
N ILE A 381 72.98 -21.60 16.91
CA ILE A 381 73.75 -21.87 15.68
C ILE A 381 74.01 -23.37 15.54
N LEU A 382 74.37 -24.05 16.62
CA LEU A 382 74.56 -25.52 16.63
C LEU A 382 73.27 -26.27 16.30
N ILE A 383 72.15 -25.91 16.93
CA ILE A 383 70.83 -26.49 16.64
C ILE A 383 70.44 -26.23 15.18
N GLY A 384 70.65 -25.01 14.69
CA GLY A 384 70.41 -24.62 13.30
C GLY A 384 71.23 -25.47 12.33
N PHE A 385 72.53 -25.64 12.58
CA PHE A 385 73.42 -26.46 11.76
C PHE A 385 73.01 -27.94 11.74
N PHE A 386 72.70 -28.53 12.90
CA PHE A 386 72.21 -29.89 12.98
C PHE A 386 70.86 -30.05 12.27
N SER A 387 69.95 -29.09 12.41
CA SER A 387 68.64 -29.11 11.72
C SER A 387 68.78 -28.98 10.19
N TYR A 388 69.75 -28.20 9.71
CA TYR A 388 70.01 -28.04 8.29
C TYR A 388 70.59 -29.31 7.66
N ILE A 389 71.55 -29.95 8.34
CA ILE A 389 72.11 -31.24 7.90
C ILE A 389 71.06 -32.34 7.97
N SER A 390 70.24 -32.37 9.03
CA SER A 390 69.18 -33.38 9.16
C SER A 390 68.09 -33.22 8.11
N LEU A 391 67.71 -31.99 7.73
CA LEU A 391 66.80 -31.72 6.62
C LEU A 391 67.30 -32.30 5.28
N PHE A 392 68.60 -32.19 5.01
CA PHE A 392 69.19 -32.84 3.83
C PHE A 392 69.06 -34.36 3.90
N TYR A 393 69.28 -34.97 5.06
CA TYR A 393 69.12 -36.42 5.23
C TYR A 393 67.64 -36.87 5.15
N PHE A 394 66.69 -36.09 5.67
CA PHE A 394 65.26 -36.38 5.56
C PHE A 394 64.70 -36.17 4.14
N SER A 395 65.36 -35.40 3.28
CA SER A 395 64.99 -35.32 1.87
C SER A 395 65.32 -36.58 1.07
N PHE A 396 66.25 -37.42 1.58
CA PHE A 396 66.66 -38.68 0.97
C PHE A 396 65.97 -39.93 1.57
N ILE A 397 65.24 -39.78 2.67
CA ILE A 397 64.55 -40.88 3.36
C ILE A 397 63.04 -40.60 3.30
N ASP A 398 62.27 -41.59 2.84
CA ASP A 398 60.82 -41.52 2.60
C ASP A 398 60.03 -40.55 3.51
N GLY A 399 59.15 -39.75 2.90
CA GLY A 399 58.39 -38.66 3.54
C GLY A 399 57.53 -39.04 4.75
N ASN A 400 57.36 -40.34 5.03
CA ASN A 400 56.66 -40.85 6.22
C ASN A 400 57.40 -40.55 7.53
N ILE A 401 58.73 -40.47 7.54
CA ILE A 401 59.49 -40.18 8.78
C ILE A 401 59.42 -38.69 9.14
N LEU A 402 59.41 -37.81 8.13
CA LEU A 402 59.23 -36.36 8.33
C LEU A 402 57.83 -36.05 8.87
N LEU A 403 56.80 -36.79 8.41
CA LEU A 403 55.43 -36.71 8.95
C LEU A 403 55.35 -37.12 10.42
N LEU A 404 56.08 -38.18 10.82
CA LEU A 404 56.09 -38.69 12.19
C LEU A 404 56.79 -37.74 13.16
N LEU A 405 57.87 -37.08 12.71
CA LEU A 405 58.57 -36.04 13.47
C LEU A 405 57.73 -34.77 13.64
N LEU A 406 56.99 -34.36 12.61
CA LEU A 406 56.04 -33.25 12.72
C LEU A 406 54.90 -33.55 13.71
N ILE A 407 54.36 -34.78 13.71
CA ILE A 407 53.36 -35.22 14.68
C ILE A 407 53.93 -35.23 16.11
N ALA A 408 55.17 -35.67 16.28
CA ALA A 408 55.85 -35.63 17.58
C ALA A 408 56.07 -34.20 18.10
N ILE A 409 56.48 -33.27 17.24
CA ILE A 409 56.62 -31.85 17.62
C ILE A 409 55.26 -31.22 17.94
N PHE A 410 54.21 -31.55 17.18
CA PHE A 410 52.85 -31.05 17.42
C PHE A 410 52.28 -31.53 18.77
N THR A 411 52.56 -32.78 19.16
CA THR A 411 52.15 -33.32 20.47
C THR A 411 52.89 -32.67 21.64
N ILE A 412 54.14 -32.24 21.46
CA ILE A 412 54.90 -31.48 22.47
C ILE A 412 54.33 -30.07 22.65
N PHE A 413 54.01 -29.37 21.55
CA PHE A 413 53.38 -28.04 21.61
C PHE A 413 51.97 -28.09 22.22
N ASN A 414 51.18 -29.12 21.93
CA ASN A 414 49.84 -29.28 22.54
C ASN A 414 49.89 -29.47 24.06
N LYS A 415 50.98 -30.00 24.62
CA LYS A 415 51.12 -30.16 26.08
C LYS A 415 51.28 -28.81 26.79
N THR A 416 51.91 -27.83 26.13
CA THR A 416 52.14 -26.49 26.71
C THR A 416 50.90 -25.59 26.73
N TYR A 417 49.84 -25.94 25.99
CA TYR A 417 48.57 -25.19 25.99
C TYR A 417 47.56 -25.63 27.06
N ASN A 418 47.79 -26.76 27.73
CA ASN A 418 46.89 -27.29 28.77
C ASN A 418 47.29 -26.90 30.21
N GLU A 419 48.31 -26.07 30.39
CA GLU A 419 48.78 -25.64 31.72
C GLU A 419 48.60 -24.13 32.01
N ASN A 420 47.78 -23.40 31.23
CA ASN A 420 47.38 -22.02 31.55
C ASN A 420 45.87 -21.86 31.64
#